data_AF-A0A7X0EWV9-F1
#
_entry.id   AF-A0A7X0EWV9-F1
#
_cell.length_a   1.000
_cell.length_b   1.000
_cell.length_c   1.000
_cell.angle_alpha   90.00
_cell.angle_beta   90.00
_cell.angle_gamma   90.00
#
_symmetry.space_group_name_H-M   'P 1'
#
loop_
_entity.id
_entity.type
_entity.pdbx_description
1 polymer ?
#
loop_
_entity_poly.entity_id
_entity_poly.type
_entity_poly.pdbx_seq_one_letter_code
_entity_poly.pdbx_strand_id
1 'polypeptide(L)'
;MNKQPAPGEREAAFICANRQRLVFNGHYAHVPDARLLKIGRRLCQVSLRDDSREMHTVMETWGFVVNTEENTKALGYLCPALNRRQWAKDEALRQQQHDVITTAERRCASAPEHRPRTRPVLRDREMLWVAELGMLVIWEEGSQDDVYPSSLAKASANKVVGATPGDLTILTADTDKHVCVAVEAYARRPPVEVEGWEKVVEVGYRSTAGEMVFTGEDEEGNMIEVDELPDLAIRGAGRYRVRVHMRGAKAALADDGDARQQFLVVVYPGDSRRTKIYR
;
A
#
# COMPACT_ATOMS: atom_id res chain seq x y z
N MET A 1 -26.69 -4.90 -20.64
CA MET A 1 -26.60 -3.60 -21.36
C MET A 1 -27.58 -2.63 -20.72
N ASN A 2 -27.11 -1.70 -19.89
CA ASN A 2 -27.99 -0.66 -19.34
C ASN A 2 -28.37 0.33 -20.43
N LYS A 3 -29.68 0.49 -20.65
CA LYS A 3 -30.27 1.43 -21.61
C LYS A 3 -29.83 2.84 -21.24
N GLN A 4 -29.23 3.58 -22.17
CA GLN A 4 -28.84 4.96 -21.88
C GLN A 4 -30.08 5.81 -21.60
N PRO A 5 -30.07 6.66 -20.54
CA PRO A 5 -31.18 7.53 -20.22
C PRO A 5 -31.50 8.50 -21.36
N ALA A 6 -32.77 8.88 -21.47
CA ALA A 6 -33.24 9.81 -22.48
C ALA A 6 -32.47 11.15 -22.37
N PRO A 7 -32.33 11.93 -23.47
CA PRO A 7 -31.61 13.20 -23.43
C PRO A 7 -32.07 14.15 -22.31
N GLY A 8 -33.38 14.26 -22.06
CA GLY A 8 -33.92 15.09 -20.99
C GLY A 8 -33.57 14.61 -19.57
N GLU A 9 -33.50 13.29 -19.37
CA GLU A 9 -33.10 12.70 -18.08
C GLU A 9 -31.61 12.95 -17.78
N ARG A 10 -30.78 12.95 -18.83
CA ARG A 10 -29.34 13.28 -18.73
C ARG A 10 -29.10 14.74 -18.36
N GLU A 11 -29.86 15.65 -18.95
CA GLU A 11 -29.78 17.08 -18.62
C GLU A 11 -30.23 17.33 -17.18
N ALA A 12 -31.33 16.71 -16.76
CA ALA A 12 -31.82 16.78 -15.38
C ALA A 12 -30.80 16.22 -14.38
N ALA A 13 -30.15 15.10 -14.69
CA ALA A 13 -29.11 14.51 -13.83
C ALA A 13 -27.89 15.44 -13.68
N PHE A 14 -27.44 16.06 -14.77
CA PHE A 14 -26.36 17.05 -14.72
C PHE A 14 -26.73 18.27 -13.86
N ILE A 15 -27.95 18.80 -14.02
CA ILE A 15 -28.44 19.93 -13.21
C ILE A 15 -28.52 19.51 -11.74
N CYS A 16 -29.08 18.35 -11.44
CA CYS A 16 -29.23 17.85 -10.07
C CYS A 16 -27.89 17.75 -9.34
N ALA A 17 -26.88 17.13 -9.97
CA ALA A 17 -25.53 17.01 -9.41
C ALA A 17 -24.93 18.39 -9.04
N ASN A 18 -25.14 19.39 -9.89
CA ASN A 18 -24.69 20.77 -9.64
C ASN A 18 -25.46 21.45 -8.49
N ARG A 19 -26.79 21.26 -8.42
CA ARG A 19 -27.65 21.87 -7.39
C ARG A 19 -27.38 21.32 -6.00
N GLN A 20 -27.05 20.03 -5.92
CA GLN A 20 -26.64 19.36 -4.69
C GLN A 20 -25.20 19.71 -4.27
N ARG A 21 -24.50 20.57 -5.03
CA ARG A 21 -23.11 20.99 -4.80
C ARG A 21 -22.10 19.83 -4.80
N LEU A 22 -22.48 18.70 -5.40
CA LEU A 22 -21.62 17.52 -5.56
C LEU A 22 -20.56 17.70 -6.63
N VAL A 23 -20.67 18.75 -7.45
CA VAL A 23 -19.71 19.08 -8.51
C VAL A 23 -19.46 20.57 -8.59
N PHE A 24 -18.27 20.91 -9.09
CA PHE A 24 -17.75 22.26 -9.22
C PHE A 24 -17.81 23.07 -7.91
N ASN A 25 -17.74 22.40 -6.76
CA ASN A 25 -17.82 22.99 -5.42
C ASN A 25 -19.03 23.95 -5.24
N GLY A 26 -20.14 23.66 -5.92
CA GLY A 26 -21.35 24.48 -5.85
C GLY A 26 -21.27 25.86 -6.53
N HIS A 27 -20.22 26.16 -7.31
CA HIS A 27 -20.06 27.46 -8.00
C HIS A 27 -21.25 27.83 -8.88
N TYR A 28 -21.91 26.81 -9.46
CA TYR A 28 -23.04 27.00 -10.34
C TYR A 28 -24.39 26.77 -9.70
N ALA A 29 -24.45 26.62 -8.37
CA ALA A 29 -25.69 26.33 -7.63
C ALA A 29 -26.80 27.37 -7.86
N HIS A 30 -26.44 28.61 -8.20
CA HIS A 30 -27.39 29.71 -8.46
C HIS A 30 -27.51 30.11 -9.94
N VAL A 31 -26.73 29.49 -10.83
CA VAL A 31 -26.80 29.80 -12.27
C VAL A 31 -28.05 29.17 -12.88
N PRO A 32 -28.85 29.88 -13.69
CA PRO A 32 -30.04 29.30 -14.33
C PRO A 32 -29.73 28.03 -15.14
N ASP A 33 -30.63 27.04 -15.11
CA ASP A 33 -30.45 25.72 -15.73
C ASP A 33 -30.01 25.79 -17.19
N ALA A 34 -30.64 26.65 -18.00
CA ALA A 34 -30.29 26.84 -19.40
C ALA A 34 -28.84 27.31 -19.60
N ARG A 35 -28.35 28.19 -18.72
CA ARG A 35 -26.97 28.69 -18.74
C ARG A 35 -26.00 27.62 -18.25
N LEU A 36 -26.39 26.85 -17.23
CA LEU A 36 -25.64 25.72 -16.70
C LEU A 36 -25.44 24.63 -17.76
N LEU A 37 -26.50 24.25 -18.48
CA LEU A 37 -26.40 23.29 -19.58
C LEU A 37 -25.48 23.78 -20.71
N LYS A 38 -25.51 25.07 -21.04
CA LYS A 38 -24.60 25.67 -22.03
C LYS A 38 -23.13 25.57 -21.59
N ILE A 39 -22.86 25.85 -20.31
CA ILE A 39 -21.53 25.70 -19.70
C ILE A 39 -21.09 24.22 -19.79
N GLY A 40 -21.91 23.28 -19.32
CA GLY A 40 -21.59 21.85 -19.34
C GLY A 40 -21.34 21.30 -20.75
N ARG A 41 -22.12 21.71 -21.75
CA ARG A 41 -21.90 21.31 -23.16
C ARG A 41 -20.58 21.86 -23.71
N ARG A 42 -20.20 23.08 -23.36
CA ARG A 42 -18.91 23.66 -23.78
C ARG A 42 -17.75 22.93 -23.11
N LEU A 43 -17.86 22.57 -21.82
CA LEU A 43 -16.87 21.74 -21.12
C LEU A 43 -16.71 20.39 -21.79
N CYS A 44 -17.81 19.69 -22.12
CA CYS A 44 -17.78 18.44 -22.88
C CYS A 44 -16.98 18.57 -24.19
N GLN A 45 -17.19 19.64 -24.96
CA GLN A 45 -16.45 19.85 -26.22
C GLN A 45 -14.94 20.00 -25.99
N VAL A 46 -14.53 20.71 -24.96
CA VAL A 46 -13.12 20.94 -24.64
C VAL A 46 -12.48 19.68 -24.05
N SER A 47 -13.17 18.99 -23.13
CA SER A 47 -12.72 17.73 -22.53
C SER A 47 -12.55 16.60 -23.55
N LEU A 48 -13.37 16.55 -24.60
CA LEU A 48 -13.24 15.54 -25.66
C LEU A 48 -12.08 15.80 -26.62
N ARG A 49 -11.65 17.06 -26.78
CA ARG A 49 -10.50 17.42 -27.63
C ARG A 49 -9.16 17.13 -26.97
N ASP A 50 -9.14 16.97 -25.65
CA ASP A 50 -7.93 16.71 -24.87
C ASP A 50 -6.84 17.78 -25.02
N ASP A 51 -7.24 19.02 -25.33
CA ASP A 51 -6.31 20.14 -25.45
C ASP A 51 -6.10 20.79 -24.07
N SER A 52 -4.93 20.51 -23.47
CA SER A 52 -4.57 21.03 -22.15
C SER A 52 -4.53 22.57 -22.09
N ARG A 53 -4.24 23.27 -23.20
CA ARG A 53 -4.22 24.74 -23.24
C ARG A 53 -5.62 25.32 -23.33
N GLU A 54 -6.49 24.73 -24.17
CA GLU A 54 -7.90 25.12 -24.23
C GLU A 54 -8.59 24.85 -22.89
N MET A 55 -8.29 23.71 -22.25
CA MET A 55 -8.80 23.38 -20.92
C MET A 55 -8.33 24.39 -19.87
N HIS A 56 -7.04 24.73 -19.83
CA HIS A 56 -6.51 25.74 -18.89
C HIS A 56 -7.19 27.10 -19.08
N THR A 57 -7.38 27.55 -20.32
CA THR A 57 -8.05 28.82 -20.63
C THR A 57 -9.49 28.81 -20.13
N VAL A 58 -10.23 27.71 -20.32
CA VAL A 58 -11.60 27.57 -19.83
C VAL A 58 -11.64 27.55 -18.29
N MET A 59 -10.68 26.87 -17.66
CA MET A 59 -10.55 26.84 -16.20
C MET A 59 -10.24 28.23 -15.62
N GLU A 60 -9.35 29.01 -16.24
CA GLU A 60 -9.04 30.39 -15.82
C GLU A 60 -10.23 31.33 -16.03
N THR A 61 -10.93 31.19 -17.15
CA THR A 61 -12.08 32.05 -17.47
C THR A 61 -13.25 31.77 -16.51
N TRP A 62 -13.43 30.52 -16.09
CA TRP A 62 -14.62 30.08 -15.36
C TRP A 62 -14.38 29.73 -13.89
N GLY A 63 -13.12 29.74 -13.43
CA GLY A 63 -12.72 29.76 -12.03
C GLY A 63 -12.68 28.40 -11.31
N PHE A 64 -12.55 27.27 -11.98
CA PHE A 64 -12.54 25.95 -11.30
C PHE A 64 -11.79 24.84 -12.06
N VAL A 65 -11.48 23.74 -11.34
CA VAL A 65 -10.81 22.53 -11.86
C VAL A 65 -11.83 21.52 -12.37
N VAL A 66 -11.87 21.29 -13.69
CA VAL A 66 -12.76 20.31 -14.33
C VAL A 66 -12.33 18.86 -14.02
N ASN A 67 -11.11 18.66 -13.55
CA ASN A 67 -10.42 17.36 -13.49
C ASN A 67 -10.61 16.57 -12.19
N THR A 68 -11.64 16.85 -11.38
CA THR A 68 -12.02 15.92 -10.32
C THR A 68 -12.85 14.78 -10.92
N GLU A 69 -12.79 13.60 -10.29
CA GLU A 69 -13.56 12.44 -10.70
C GLU A 69 -15.07 12.74 -10.72
N GLU A 70 -15.55 13.47 -9.72
CA GLU A 70 -16.95 13.90 -9.58
C GLU A 70 -17.38 14.82 -10.73
N ASN A 71 -16.54 15.80 -11.09
CA ASN A 71 -16.81 16.72 -12.20
C ASN A 71 -16.85 16.00 -13.54
N THR A 72 -15.98 15.00 -13.73
CA THR A 72 -15.94 14.15 -14.92
C THR A 72 -17.19 13.27 -15.01
N LYS A 73 -17.60 12.65 -13.89
CA LYS A 73 -18.84 11.86 -13.78
C LYS A 73 -20.08 12.69 -14.13
N ALA A 74 -20.20 13.91 -13.61
CA ALA A 74 -21.34 14.77 -13.92
C ALA A 74 -21.34 15.25 -15.39
N LEU A 75 -20.20 15.68 -15.92
CA LEU A 75 -20.08 16.01 -17.35
C LEU A 75 -20.43 14.82 -18.25
N GLY A 76 -20.16 13.61 -17.77
CA GLY A 76 -20.59 12.34 -18.34
C GLY A 76 -22.07 12.23 -18.70
N TYR A 77 -22.97 12.83 -17.92
CA TYR A 77 -24.40 12.86 -18.23
C TYR A 77 -24.65 13.60 -19.55
N LEU A 78 -24.01 14.76 -19.75
CA LEU A 78 -24.11 15.53 -20.99
C LEU A 78 -23.26 14.94 -22.13
N CYS A 79 -22.20 14.21 -21.76
CA CYS A 79 -21.12 13.79 -22.65
C CYS A 79 -20.83 12.28 -22.52
N PRO A 80 -21.68 11.39 -23.05
CA PRO A 80 -21.48 9.94 -22.87
C PRO A 80 -20.15 9.41 -23.42
N ALA A 81 -19.56 10.10 -24.41
CA ALA A 81 -18.25 9.77 -24.94
C ALA A 81 -17.12 10.01 -23.91
N LEU A 82 -17.24 11.04 -23.07
CA LEU A 82 -16.30 11.32 -21.99
C LEU A 82 -16.34 10.22 -20.93
N ASN A 83 -17.55 9.77 -20.54
CA ASN A 83 -17.71 8.63 -19.63
C ASN A 83 -17.09 7.35 -20.18
N ARG A 84 -17.30 7.03 -21.46
CA ARG A 84 -16.66 5.85 -22.08
C ARG A 84 -15.14 5.96 -22.05
N ARG A 85 -14.58 7.14 -22.31
CA ARG A 85 -13.14 7.38 -22.27
C ARG A 85 -12.59 7.22 -20.85
N GLN A 86 -13.29 7.76 -19.85
CA GLN A 86 -12.88 7.64 -18.45
C GLN A 86 -12.97 6.18 -17.98
N TRP A 87 -14.09 5.50 -18.21
CA TRP A 87 -14.23 4.08 -17.90
C TRP A 87 -13.17 3.22 -18.56
N ALA A 88 -12.81 3.49 -19.82
CA ALA A 88 -11.73 2.77 -20.49
C ALA A 88 -10.37 3.00 -19.82
N LYS A 89 -10.09 4.21 -19.32
CA LYS A 89 -8.89 4.51 -18.53
C LYS A 89 -8.91 3.80 -17.18
N ASP A 90 -10.03 3.85 -16.46
CA ASP A 90 -10.19 3.21 -15.15
C ASP A 90 -10.08 1.68 -15.27
N GLU A 91 -10.66 1.09 -16.32
CA GLU A 91 -10.53 -0.34 -16.64
C GLU A 91 -9.08 -0.70 -16.96
N ALA A 92 -8.40 0.11 -17.79
CA ALA A 92 -7.00 -0.12 -18.10
C ALA A 92 -6.11 -0.03 -16.84
N LEU A 93 -6.38 0.94 -15.96
CA LEU A 93 -5.66 1.08 -14.68
C LEU A 93 -5.92 -0.11 -13.76
N ARG A 94 -7.19 -0.53 -13.60
CA ARG A 94 -7.55 -1.71 -12.81
C ARG A 94 -6.90 -2.98 -13.37
N GLN A 95 -6.89 -3.16 -14.69
CA GLN A 95 -6.22 -4.27 -15.32
C GLN A 95 -4.70 -4.23 -15.06
N GLN A 96 -4.08 -3.06 -15.19
CA GLN A 96 -2.66 -2.88 -14.89
C GLN A 96 -2.34 -3.23 -13.43
N GLN A 97 -3.14 -2.75 -12.47
CA GLN A 97 -2.98 -3.08 -11.05
C GLN A 97 -3.15 -4.57 -10.80
N HIS A 98 -4.17 -5.19 -11.40
CA HIS A 98 -4.39 -6.62 -11.31
C HIS A 98 -3.21 -7.44 -11.86
N ASP A 99 -2.64 -7.02 -13.00
CA ASP A 99 -1.49 -7.67 -13.61
C ASP A 99 -0.23 -7.55 -12.75
N VAL A 100 -0.04 -6.40 -12.09
CA VAL A 100 1.05 -6.15 -11.13
C VAL A 100 0.91 -7.09 -9.92
N ILE A 101 -0.25 -7.11 -9.26
CA ILE A 101 -0.53 -7.96 -8.10
C ILE A 101 -0.36 -9.44 -8.46
N THR A 102 -0.98 -9.89 -9.55
CA THR A 102 -0.88 -11.29 -10.01
C THR A 102 0.56 -11.70 -10.34
N THR A 103 1.38 -10.76 -10.81
CA THR A 103 2.81 -11.00 -11.07
C THR A 103 3.60 -11.06 -9.78
N ALA A 104 3.31 -10.18 -8.83
CA ALA A 104 3.93 -10.13 -7.51
C ALA A 104 3.63 -11.41 -6.70
N GLU A 105 2.38 -11.87 -6.68
CA GLU A 105 1.96 -13.13 -6.05
C GLU A 105 2.73 -14.33 -6.62
N ARG A 106 2.79 -14.46 -7.95
CA ARG A 106 3.55 -15.53 -8.61
C ARG A 106 5.03 -15.48 -8.28
N ARG A 107 5.62 -14.28 -8.18
CA ARG A 107 7.03 -14.11 -7.77
C ARG A 107 7.25 -14.53 -6.33
N CYS A 108 6.38 -14.16 -5.41
CA CYS A 108 6.50 -14.57 -4.01
C CYS A 108 6.30 -16.09 -3.88
N ALA A 109 5.28 -16.66 -4.53
CA ALA A 109 5.00 -18.09 -4.51
C ALA A 109 6.15 -18.94 -5.08
N SER A 110 6.78 -18.48 -6.17
CA SER A 110 7.93 -19.15 -6.82
C SER A 110 9.28 -18.85 -6.17
N ALA A 111 9.33 -17.97 -5.17
CA ALA A 111 10.57 -17.65 -4.47
C ALA A 111 11.20 -18.91 -3.85
N PRO A 112 12.54 -19.07 -3.89
CA PRO A 112 13.21 -20.21 -3.28
C PRO A 112 12.86 -20.32 -1.80
N GLU A 113 12.22 -21.44 -1.46
CA GLU A 113 11.80 -21.75 -0.10
C GLU A 113 13.01 -22.05 0.79
N HIS A 114 13.03 -21.49 2.00
CA HIS A 114 14.07 -21.81 3.00
C HIS A 114 13.98 -23.28 3.41
N ARG A 115 15.13 -23.97 3.55
CA ARG A 115 15.20 -25.37 3.98
C ARG A 115 15.92 -25.45 5.32
N PRO A 116 15.22 -25.19 6.43
CA PRO A 116 15.87 -24.99 7.71
C PRO A 116 16.48 -26.29 8.24
N ARG A 117 17.65 -26.18 8.87
CA ARG A 117 18.34 -27.34 9.50
C ARG A 117 17.62 -27.88 10.74
N THR A 118 16.76 -27.07 11.32
CA THR A 118 15.91 -27.44 12.46
C THR A 118 14.47 -27.21 12.05
N ARG A 119 13.54 -28.04 12.50
CA ARG A 119 12.12 -27.83 12.20
C ARG A 119 11.58 -26.64 13.00
N PRO A 120 10.96 -25.63 12.36
CA PRO A 120 10.27 -24.56 13.07
C PRO A 120 8.97 -25.06 13.71
N VAL A 121 8.50 -24.36 14.75
CA VAL A 121 7.22 -24.60 15.42
C VAL A 121 6.07 -24.14 14.53
N LEU A 122 6.21 -22.95 13.95
CA LEU A 122 5.32 -22.39 12.95
C LEU A 122 6.15 -21.84 11.80
N ARG A 123 5.54 -21.83 10.64
CA ARG A 123 6.12 -21.27 9.43
C ARG A 123 5.01 -20.83 8.52
N ASP A 124 5.19 -19.65 7.93
CA ASP A 124 4.31 -19.17 6.87
C ASP A 124 5.06 -18.31 5.86
N ARG A 125 4.39 -17.95 4.77
CA ARG A 125 4.89 -17.01 3.78
C ARG A 125 3.74 -16.29 3.12
N GLU A 126 3.83 -14.97 3.10
CA GLU A 126 2.86 -14.11 2.45
C GLU A 126 3.52 -12.98 1.64
N MET A 127 2.78 -12.46 0.68
CA MET A 127 3.08 -11.21 0.01
C MET A 127 2.46 -10.03 0.77
N LEU A 128 3.28 -9.09 1.25
CA LEU A 128 2.80 -7.92 1.98
C LEU A 128 2.99 -6.65 1.17
N TRP A 129 1.98 -5.76 1.19
CA TRP A 129 2.08 -4.41 0.67
C TRP A 129 2.90 -3.53 1.61
N VAL A 130 3.77 -2.68 1.04
CA VAL A 130 4.59 -1.73 1.78
C VAL A 130 4.23 -0.34 1.32
N ALA A 131 3.64 0.45 2.22
CA ALA A 131 3.20 1.81 1.96
C ALA A 131 4.38 2.82 1.91
N GLU A 132 4.05 4.11 1.92
CA GLU A 132 4.94 5.25 1.66
C GLU A 132 6.19 5.32 2.56
N LEU A 133 6.18 4.66 3.72
CA LEU A 133 7.30 4.68 4.67
C LEU A 133 8.34 3.57 4.44
N GLY A 134 8.09 2.64 3.52
CA GLY A 134 9.11 1.64 3.14
C GLY A 134 9.50 0.72 4.30
N MET A 135 8.51 0.29 5.09
CA MET A 135 8.76 -0.51 6.28
C MET A 135 7.67 -1.55 6.53
N LEU A 136 8.08 -2.69 7.08
CA LEU A 136 7.20 -3.65 7.73
C LEU A 136 7.32 -3.46 9.23
N VAL A 137 6.18 -3.49 9.94
CA VAL A 137 6.14 -3.17 11.36
C VAL A 137 5.44 -4.28 12.13
N ILE A 138 5.98 -4.65 13.28
CA ILE A 138 5.27 -5.37 14.34
C ILE A 138 5.11 -4.39 15.47
N TRP A 139 3.87 -4.12 15.88
CA TRP A 139 3.53 -3.22 16.95
C TRP A 139 2.55 -3.89 17.90
N GLU A 140 2.82 -3.79 19.20
CA GLU A 140 1.97 -4.30 20.26
C GLU A 140 1.26 -3.15 20.99
N GLU A 141 -0.01 -3.38 21.34
CA GLU A 141 -0.80 -2.42 22.12
C GLU A 141 -0.11 -2.12 23.47
N GLY A 142 -0.03 -0.85 23.82
CA GLY A 142 0.63 -0.40 25.05
C GLY A 142 2.17 -0.44 25.00
N SER A 143 2.78 -0.60 23.81
CA SER A 143 4.20 -0.32 23.64
C SER A 143 4.51 1.13 24.04
N GLN A 144 5.58 1.32 24.83
CA GLN A 144 5.86 2.59 25.53
C GLN A 144 6.26 3.76 24.61
N ASP A 145 6.48 3.47 23.33
CA ASP A 145 6.84 4.46 22.33
C ASP A 145 5.60 4.69 21.45
N ASP A 146 4.72 5.63 21.85
CA ASP A 146 3.67 6.22 20.98
C ASP A 146 4.25 6.98 19.77
N VAL A 147 5.56 6.82 19.54
CA VAL A 147 6.34 7.52 18.56
C VAL A 147 7.17 6.44 17.84
N TYR A 148 6.91 6.30 16.55
CA TYR A 148 7.64 5.43 15.61
C TYR A 148 9.18 5.63 15.47
N PRO A 149 9.91 6.65 15.99
CA PRO A 149 11.29 6.85 15.56
C PRO A 149 12.33 5.94 16.24
N SER A 150 12.02 5.22 17.33
CA SER A 150 13.07 4.55 18.12
C SER A 150 13.54 3.22 17.50
N SER A 151 12.62 2.34 17.09
CA SER A 151 12.90 1.12 16.32
C SER A 151 13.40 1.46 14.92
N LEU A 152 12.78 2.44 14.25
CA LEU A 152 13.19 2.96 12.96
C LEU A 152 14.64 3.45 12.97
N ALA A 153 15.04 4.30 13.93
CA ALA A 153 16.41 4.78 14.03
C ALA A 153 17.43 3.63 14.21
N LYS A 154 17.07 2.60 14.99
CA LYS A 154 17.91 1.40 15.14
C LYS A 154 17.97 0.60 13.84
N ALA A 155 16.85 0.48 13.12
CA ALA A 155 16.78 -0.18 11.83
C ALA A 155 17.66 0.53 10.81
N SER A 156 17.61 1.86 10.72
CA SER A 156 18.45 2.68 9.85
C SER A 156 19.93 2.50 10.14
N ALA A 157 20.33 2.38 11.42
CA ALA A 157 21.73 2.19 11.81
C ALA A 157 22.35 0.90 11.24
N ASN A 158 21.55 -0.15 11.06
CA ASN A 158 22.00 -1.39 10.43
C ASN A 158 21.36 -1.64 9.06
N LYS A 159 20.53 -0.74 8.55
CA LYS A 159 19.79 -0.77 7.28
C LYS A 159 18.96 -2.05 7.03
N VAL A 160 18.42 -2.68 8.09
CA VAL A 160 17.53 -3.85 7.96
C VAL A 160 16.46 -3.85 9.04
N VAL A 161 16.82 -3.96 10.32
CA VAL A 161 15.84 -4.22 11.37
C VAL A 161 16.21 -3.55 12.68
N GLY A 162 15.24 -2.97 13.36
CA GLY A 162 15.41 -2.33 14.66
C GLY A 162 14.28 -2.71 15.59
N ALA A 163 14.59 -2.82 16.88
CA ALA A 163 13.64 -3.26 17.89
C ALA A 163 13.68 -2.39 19.15
N THR A 164 12.50 -2.10 19.66
CA THR A 164 12.17 -1.60 21.00
C THR A 164 11.19 -2.57 21.66
N PRO A 165 10.90 -2.43 22.95
CA PRO A 165 9.84 -3.23 23.58
C PRO A 165 8.49 -3.03 22.90
N GLY A 166 7.87 -4.11 22.43
CA GLY A 166 6.58 -4.07 21.74
C GLY A 166 6.62 -3.54 20.31
N ASP A 167 7.79 -3.15 19.79
CA ASP A 167 7.88 -2.52 18.46
C ASP A 167 9.12 -2.98 17.68
N LEU A 168 8.92 -3.36 16.41
CA LEU A 168 9.94 -3.87 15.50
C LEU A 168 9.71 -3.27 14.11
N THR A 169 10.72 -2.59 13.58
CA THR A 169 10.72 -2.08 12.20
C THR A 169 11.68 -2.89 11.35
N ILE A 170 11.22 -3.33 10.18
CA ILE A 170 12.04 -3.90 9.12
C ILE A 170 12.00 -2.95 7.91
N LEU A 171 13.17 -2.48 7.47
CA LEU A 171 13.29 -1.59 6.33
C LEU A 171 13.25 -2.35 5.02
N THR A 172 12.44 -1.86 4.10
CA THR A 172 12.43 -2.28 2.70
C THR A 172 13.36 -1.41 1.88
N ALA A 173 13.62 -1.83 0.64
CA ALA A 173 14.48 -1.09 -0.27
C ALA A 173 13.72 0.05 -0.96
N ASP A 174 12.39 -0.06 -1.04
CA ASP A 174 11.52 0.84 -1.79
C ASP A 174 10.13 0.93 -1.12
N THR A 175 9.37 1.96 -1.50
CA THR A 175 7.99 2.21 -1.04
C THR A 175 7.01 1.79 -2.13
N ASP A 176 5.72 1.68 -1.78
CA ASP A 176 4.61 1.46 -2.70
C ASP A 176 4.78 0.20 -3.57
N LYS A 177 5.29 -0.86 -2.94
CA LYS A 177 5.58 -2.15 -3.56
C LYS A 177 5.24 -3.29 -2.61
N HIS A 178 4.89 -4.43 -3.18
CA HIS A 178 4.82 -5.68 -2.44
C HIS A 178 6.21 -6.25 -2.17
N VAL A 179 6.34 -6.95 -1.05
CA VAL A 179 7.51 -7.74 -0.69
C VAL A 179 7.09 -9.14 -0.27
N CYS A 180 7.95 -10.12 -0.50
CA CYS A 180 7.67 -11.49 -0.09
C CYS A 180 8.27 -11.75 1.29
N VAL A 181 7.43 -12.08 2.27
CA VAL A 181 7.83 -12.28 3.66
C VAL A 181 7.58 -13.73 4.05
N ALA A 182 8.65 -14.46 4.35
CA ALA A 182 8.57 -15.74 5.02
C ALA A 182 8.84 -15.56 6.51
N VAL A 183 8.07 -16.24 7.36
CA VAL A 183 8.25 -16.22 8.81
C VAL A 183 8.49 -17.62 9.34
N GLU A 184 9.35 -17.74 10.34
CA GLU A 184 9.62 -18.99 11.03
C GLU A 184 9.85 -18.75 12.52
N ALA A 185 9.06 -19.37 13.40
CA ALA A 185 9.32 -19.33 14.85
C ALA A 185 9.84 -20.67 15.37
N TYR A 186 10.80 -20.62 16.29
CA TYR A 186 11.48 -21.80 16.83
C TYR A 186 11.43 -21.84 18.35
N ALA A 187 11.21 -23.03 18.93
CA ALA A 187 11.23 -23.23 20.39
C ALA A 187 12.62 -23.00 21.01
N ARG A 188 13.69 -22.99 20.21
CA ARG A 188 15.08 -22.76 20.62
C ARG A 188 15.85 -22.11 19.48
N ARG A 189 17.02 -21.54 19.79
CA ARG A 189 17.90 -20.90 18.82
C ARG A 189 18.25 -21.83 17.64
N PRO A 190 17.85 -21.51 16.41
CA PRO A 190 18.27 -22.25 15.23
C PRO A 190 19.71 -21.87 14.81
N PRO A 191 20.40 -22.72 14.02
CA PRO A 191 21.65 -22.36 13.37
C PRO A 191 21.55 -21.06 12.56
N VAL A 192 22.69 -20.42 12.29
CA VAL A 192 22.75 -19.23 11.43
C VAL A 192 23.03 -19.67 10.01
N GLU A 193 22.17 -19.28 9.06
CA GLU A 193 22.24 -19.67 7.65
C GLU A 193 22.34 -18.40 6.78
N VAL A 194 23.55 -17.98 6.43
CA VAL A 194 23.80 -16.71 5.71
C VAL A 194 23.86 -16.85 4.19
N GLU A 195 24.08 -18.06 3.70
CA GLU A 195 24.29 -18.33 2.28
C GLU A 195 23.06 -17.94 1.44
N GLY A 196 23.28 -17.24 0.33
CA GLY A 196 22.21 -16.79 -0.57
C GLY A 196 21.42 -15.57 -0.09
N TRP A 197 21.79 -14.97 1.05
CA TRP A 197 21.21 -13.74 1.57
C TRP A 197 22.17 -12.56 1.39
N GLU A 198 21.63 -11.40 1.02
CA GLU A 198 22.43 -10.17 0.89
C GLU A 198 22.80 -9.63 2.27
N LYS A 199 21.90 -9.81 3.23
CA LYS A 199 22.10 -9.31 4.59
C LYS A 199 21.33 -10.12 5.61
N VAL A 200 21.96 -10.36 6.75
CA VAL A 200 21.33 -11.04 7.88
C VAL A 200 21.65 -10.27 9.16
N VAL A 201 20.59 -9.81 9.85
CA VAL A 201 20.71 -9.03 11.09
C VAL A 201 19.83 -9.66 12.15
N GLU A 202 20.37 -9.82 13.37
CA GLU A 202 19.65 -10.35 14.52
C GLU A 202 19.62 -9.35 15.67
N VAL A 203 18.42 -8.98 16.12
CA VAL A 203 18.17 -8.05 17.22
C VAL A 203 17.49 -8.76 18.40
N GLY A 204 17.54 -8.13 19.56
CA GLY A 204 16.73 -8.56 20.71
C GLY A 204 15.41 -7.81 20.70
N TYR A 205 14.31 -8.53 20.87
CA TYR A 205 12.96 -8.00 20.95
C TYR A 205 12.36 -8.37 22.30
N ARG A 206 11.58 -7.48 22.90
CA ARG A 206 10.81 -7.79 24.10
C ARG A 206 9.34 -7.63 23.74
N SER A 207 8.65 -8.76 23.61
CA SER A 207 7.20 -8.80 23.52
C SER A 207 6.60 -8.48 24.88
N THR A 208 5.76 -7.46 24.93
CA THR A 208 5.09 -6.90 26.10
C THR A 208 3.70 -7.49 26.32
N ALA A 209 2.89 -7.59 25.26
CA ALA A 209 1.57 -8.19 25.22
C ALA A 209 1.62 -9.69 24.91
N GLY A 210 2.66 -10.14 24.21
CA GLY A 210 2.74 -11.53 23.74
C GLY A 210 2.20 -11.74 22.34
N GLU A 211 2.15 -10.69 21.52
CA GLU A 211 1.55 -10.66 20.19
C GLU A 211 2.56 -10.09 19.20
N MET A 212 3.24 -10.94 18.45
CA MET A 212 4.20 -10.53 17.42
C MET A 212 3.59 -10.73 16.03
N VAL A 213 2.60 -9.89 15.73
CA VAL A 213 1.88 -9.86 14.45
C VAL A 213 2.36 -8.69 13.59
N PHE A 214 2.39 -8.89 12.27
CA PHE A 214 2.67 -7.77 11.37
C PHE A 214 1.49 -6.81 11.34
N THR A 215 1.79 -5.53 11.14
CA THR A 215 0.81 -4.46 11.03
C THR A 215 1.00 -3.76 9.68
N GLY A 216 -0.12 -3.34 9.10
CA GLY A 216 -0.22 -2.61 7.84
C GLY A 216 -1.20 -1.45 7.97
N GLU A 217 -1.51 -0.81 6.86
CA GLU A 217 -2.50 0.28 6.78
C GLU A 217 -3.70 -0.19 5.95
N ASP A 218 -4.92 0.09 6.41
CA ASP A 218 -6.13 -0.11 5.62
C ASP A 218 -6.33 1.01 4.57
N GLU A 219 -7.42 0.93 3.79
CA GLU A 219 -7.74 1.94 2.76
C GLU A 219 -7.98 3.35 3.34
N GLU A 220 -8.26 3.45 4.64
CA GLU A 220 -8.52 4.69 5.37
C GLU A 220 -7.24 5.21 6.09
N GLY A 221 -6.13 4.47 5.99
CA GLY A 221 -4.86 4.78 6.65
C GLY A 221 -4.83 4.42 8.14
N ASN A 222 -5.76 3.61 8.63
CA ASN A 222 -5.70 3.08 9.98
C ASN A 222 -4.70 1.92 10.04
N MET A 223 -3.92 1.87 11.12
CA MET A 223 -3.06 0.71 11.39
C MET A 223 -3.93 -0.50 11.73
N ILE A 224 -3.76 -1.57 10.96
CA ILE A 224 -4.46 -2.86 11.16
C ILE A 224 -3.46 -4.00 11.28
N GLU A 225 -3.87 -5.08 11.94
CA GLU A 225 -3.12 -6.33 11.91
C GLU A 225 -3.18 -6.96 10.51
N VAL A 226 -2.07 -7.57 10.11
CA VAL A 226 -1.95 -8.35 8.88
C VAL A 226 -2.24 -9.81 9.24
N ASP A 227 -3.51 -10.20 9.09
CA ASP A 227 -4.05 -11.50 9.50
C ASP A 227 -3.47 -12.68 8.71
N GLU A 228 -2.80 -12.42 7.58
CA GLU A 228 -2.26 -13.45 6.71
C GLU A 228 -0.98 -14.11 7.26
N LEU A 229 -0.30 -13.48 8.23
CA LEU A 229 0.87 -14.07 8.89
C LEU A 229 0.56 -14.42 10.36
N PRO A 230 0.99 -15.59 10.86
CA PRO A 230 0.72 -16.00 12.23
C PRO A 230 1.51 -15.17 13.25
N ASP A 231 0.97 -15.08 14.47
CA ASP A 231 1.69 -14.56 15.63
C ASP A 231 2.99 -15.35 15.90
N LEU A 232 4.12 -14.63 15.96
CA LEU A 232 5.46 -15.18 16.14
C LEU A 232 5.86 -15.34 17.61
N ALA A 233 5.06 -14.83 18.56
CA ALA A 233 5.30 -14.89 20.00
C ALA A 233 4.88 -16.24 20.60
N ILE A 234 5.50 -17.33 20.15
CA ILE A 234 5.12 -18.72 20.52
C ILE A 234 5.15 -19.08 22.02
N ARG A 235 5.61 -18.18 22.90
CA ARG A 235 5.58 -18.32 24.36
C ARG A 235 4.83 -17.18 25.06
N GLY A 236 4.05 -16.39 24.32
CA GLY A 236 3.43 -15.15 24.79
C GLY A 236 4.48 -14.08 25.13
N ALA A 237 4.13 -13.19 26.05
CA ALA A 237 5.00 -12.08 26.46
C ALA A 237 6.37 -12.57 26.96
N GLY A 238 7.44 -11.89 26.57
CA GLY A 238 8.79 -12.31 26.91
C GLY A 238 9.89 -11.76 26.02
N ARG A 239 11.08 -12.35 26.13
CA ARG A 239 12.25 -11.95 25.35
C ARG A 239 12.49 -12.91 24.20
N TYR A 240 12.64 -12.31 23.02
CA TYR A 240 12.88 -13.01 21.78
C TYR A 240 14.14 -12.46 21.10
N ARG A 241 14.67 -13.28 20.20
CA ARG A 241 15.62 -12.91 19.18
C ARG A 241 14.91 -12.94 17.85
N VAL A 242 15.00 -11.84 17.13
CA VAL A 242 14.45 -11.72 15.78
C VAL A 242 15.62 -11.60 14.82
N ARG A 243 15.73 -12.53 13.89
CA ARG A 243 16.74 -12.54 12.84
C ARG A 243 16.06 -12.33 11.49
N VAL A 244 16.40 -11.23 10.83
CA VAL A 244 15.89 -10.89 9.51
C VAL A 244 16.97 -11.18 8.48
N HIS A 245 16.65 -12.05 7.55
CA HIS A 245 17.43 -12.26 6.33
C HIS A 245 16.75 -11.50 5.19
N MET A 246 17.53 -10.80 4.39
CA MET A 246 17.04 -9.97 3.30
C MET A 246 17.87 -10.19 2.04
N ARG A 247 17.19 -10.23 0.90
CA ARG A 247 17.79 -10.24 -0.43
C ARG A 247 16.89 -9.54 -1.45
N GLY A 248 17.43 -9.24 -2.62
CA GLY A 248 16.68 -8.63 -3.71
C GLY A 248 16.51 -7.12 -3.60
N ALA A 249 17.26 -6.44 -2.70
CA ALA A 249 17.09 -5.00 -2.49
C ALA A 249 17.36 -4.19 -3.77
N LYS A 250 18.41 -4.52 -4.51
CA LYS A 250 18.71 -3.86 -5.79
C LYS A 250 17.65 -4.14 -6.86
N ALA A 251 17.10 -5.36 -6.87
CA ALA A 251 16.09 -5.75 -7.84
C ALA A 251 14.73 -5.08 -7.56
N ALA A 252 14.44 -4.79 -6.29
CA ALA A 252 13.23 -4.09 -5.88
C ALA A 252 13.17 -2.64 -6.37
N LEU A 253 14.33 -1.98 -6.53
CA LEU A 253 14.44 -0.62 -7.06
C LEU A 253 14.21 -0.50 -8.57
N ALA A 254 14.03 -1.61 -9.30
CA ALA A 254 13.69 -1.57 -10.71
C ALA A 254 12.20 -1.21 -10.91
N ASP A 255 11.84 -0.73 -12.11
CA ASP A 255 10.45 -0.41 -12.48
C ASP A 255 9.51 -1.61 -12.32
N ASP A 256 10.01 -2.83 -12.57
CA ASP A 256 9.29 -4.09 -12.38
C ASP A 256 9.69 -4.80 -11.07
N GLY A 257 10.16 -4.05 -10.08
CA GLY A 257 10.74 -4.55 -8.83
C GLY A 257 9.77 -5.20 -7.84
N ASP A 258 8.48 -5.24 -8.15
CA ASP A 258 7.45 -5.72 -7.24
C ASP A 258 7.63 -7.19 -6.80
N ALA A 259 7.47 -7.45 -5.50
CA ALA A 259 7.77 -8.71 -4.80
C ALA A 259 9.18 -9.30 -5.08
N ARG A 260 10.12 -8.50 -5.58
CA ARG A 260 11.51 -8.96 -5.79
C ARG A 260 12.36 -8.88 -4.53
N GLN A 261 12.00 -8.00 -3.59
CA GLN A 261 12.59 -8.03 -2.26
C GLN A 261 11.98 -9.17 -1.45
N GLN A 262 12.84 -9.94 -0.79
CA GLN A 262 12.44 -11.10 -0.02
C GLN A 262 13.03 -11.04 1.38
N PHE A 263 12.19 -11.35 2.35
CA PHE A 263 12.53 -11.43 3.75
C PHE A 263 12.30 -12.85 4.28
N LEU A 264 13.21 -13.30 5.13
CA LEU A 264 12.96 -14.40 6.06
C LEU A 264 13.12 -13.86 7.49
N VAL A 265 12.04 -13.87 8.25
CA VAL A 265 11.98 -13.40 9.63
C VAL A 265 11.94 -14.61 10.56
N VAL A 266 13.04 -14.84 11.25
CA VAL A 266 13.23 -15.96 12.18
C VAL A 266 13.11 -15.47 13.61
N VAL A 267 12.16 -16.02 14.36
CA VAL A 267 11.90 -15.65 15.77
C VAL A 267 12.18 -16.83 16.69
N TYR A 268 12.86 -16.59 17.80
CA TYR A 268 13.06 -17.62 18.83
C TYR A 268 13.30 -17.01 20.22
N PRO A 269 12.99 -17.71 21.32
CA PRO A 269 13.22 -17.20 22.67
C PRO A 269 14.70 -16.91 22.96
N GLY A 270 14.99 -15.79 23.61
CA GLY A 270 16.35 -15.47 24.08
C GLY A 270 16.53 -14.07 24.67
N ASP A 271 17.42 -13.95 25.65
CA ASP A 271 17.53 -12.75 26.50
C ASP A 271 18.48 -11.66 26.00
N SER A 272 19.29 -11.96 24.98
CA SER A 272 20.27 -11.01 24.47
C SER A 272 19.58 -9.78 23.87
N ARG A 273 20.05 -8.59 24.25
CA ARG A 273 19.66 -7.30 23.65
C ARG A 273 20.58 -6.82 22.53
N ARG A 274 21.69 -7.52 22.29
CA ARG A 274 22.71 -7.09 21.33
C ARG A 274 22.23 -7.25 19.89
N THR A 275 22.50 -6.27 19.04
CA THR A 275 22.42 -6.43 17.58
C THR A 275 23.61 -7.23 17.09
N LYS A 276 23.37 -8.19 16.19
CA LYS A 276 24.40 -8.96 15.49
C LYS A 276 24.17 -8.82 14.00
N ILE A 277 25.22 -8.50 13.25
CA ILE A 277 25.20 -8.46 11.78
C ILE A 277 26.07 -9.63 11.32
N TYR A 278 25.52 -10.48 10.48
CA TYR A 278 26.23 -11.61 9.90
C TYR A 278 26.65 -11.27 8.47
N ARG A 279 27.78 -11.83 8.05
CA ARG A 279 28.36 -11.72 6.72
C ARG A 279 28.61 -13.11 6.18
#